data_AF-A0A945DH23-F1
#
_entry.id   AF-A0A945DH23-F1
#
_cell.length_a   1.000
_cell.length_b   1.000
_cell.length_c   1.000
_cell.angle_alpha   90.00
_cell.angle_beta   90.00
_cell.angle_gamma   90.00
#
_symmetry.space_group_name_H-M   'P 1'
#
loop_
_entity.id
_entity.type
_entity.pdbx_description
1 polymer ?
#
loop_
_entity_poly.entity_id
_entity_poly.type
_entity_poly.pdbx_seq_one_letter_code
_entity_poly.pdbx_strand_id
1 'polypeptide(L)'
;MIIFLNGTSASGKTSIAKELQNHYPGPLMLTGIDEFFKMMPSKYIGMNDGSKPGFYFEEDVDNDGPIVYMHAGEYARKLYSAGPYGVRMLADAGNDVIIDEVLVGGRKELDWYRHALRGHKGYFISVNCSLEEVQRREKGRLNRFENHARPQFKIVHNHGLPYDFEVNTTNISIEKAAKQVLDFVLSGAEPKVFKGESETFVPAFKINFNEGRVPLKGHPEEETPVLL
;
A
#
# COMPACT_ATOMS: atom_id res chain seq x y z
N MET A 1 3.47 -17.38 -7.41
CA MET A 1 2.94 -17.14 -6.04
C MET A 1 2.95 -15.64 -5.76
N ILE A 2 1.97 -15.12 -5.00
CA ILE A 2 1.94 -13.71 -4.62
C ILE A 2 1.84 -13.59 -3.08
N ILE A 3 2.62 -12.71 -2.47
CA ILE A 3 2.51 -12.33 -1.05
C ILE A 3 2.17 -10.85 -1.01
N PHE A 4 0.95 -10.50 -0.65
CA PHE A 4 0.50 -9.11 -0.56
C PHE A 4 0.57 -8.67 0.91
N LEU A 5 1.50 -7.76 1.22
CA LEU A 5 1.64 -7.12 2.52
C LEU A 5 0.93 -5.76 2.50
N ASN A 6 -0.03 -5.55 3.40
CA ASN A 6 -0.74 -4.28 3.56
C ASN A 6 -0.65 -3.76 5.01
N GLY A 7 -0.46 -2.45 5.18
CA GLY A 7 -0.30 -1.79 6.47
C GLY A 7 0.26 -0.38 6.31
N THR A 8 0.33 0.39 7.39
CA THR A 8 0.78 1.80 7.32
C THR A 8 2.27 1.96 6.99
N SER A 9 2.67 3.15 6.54
CA SER A 9 4.06 3.59 6.52
C SER A 9 4.70 3.29 7.89
N ALA A 10 5.95 2.84 7.88
CA ALA A 10 6.71 2.44 9.06
C ALA A 10 6.16 1.22 9.86
N SER A 11 5.10 0.54 9.41
CA SER A 11 4.63 -0.70 10.08
C SER A 11 5.58 -1.90 9.95
N GLY A 12 6.59 -1.82 9.06
CA GLY A 12 7.63 -2.85 8.90
C GLY A 12 7.49 -3.73 7.66
N LYS A 13 6.50 -3.47 6.80
CA LYS A 13 6.26 -4.23 5.55
C LYS A 13 7.51 -4.46 4.70
N THR A 14 8.19 -3.38 4.30
CA THR A 14 9.38 -3.46 3.44
C THR A 14 10.51 -4.26 4.08
N SER A 15 10.67 -4.14 5.40
CA SER A 15 11.68 -4.89 6.15
C SER A 15 11.32 -6.38 6.21
N ILE A 16 10.04 -6.70 6.48
CA ILE A 16 9.52 -8.07 6.38
C ILE A 16 9.74 -8.63 4.98
N ALA A 17 9.39 -7.87 3.95
CA ALA A 17 9.52 -8.30 2.58
C ALA A 17 10.97 -8.67 2.21
N LYS A 18 11.93 -7.81 2.57
CA LYS A 18 13.37 -8.10 2.37
C LYS A 18 13.82 -9.34 3.13
N GLU A 19 13.32 -9.52 4.36
CA GLU A 19 13.64 -10.71 5.14
C GLU A 19 13.02 -11.97 4.52
N LEU A 20 11.80 -11.89 3.98
CA LEU A 20 11.20 -12.98 3.21
C LEU A 20 12.04 -13.34 1.98
N GLN A 21 12.61 -12.35 1.27
CA GLN A 21 13.51 -12.64 0.13
C GLN A 21 14.74 -13.47 0.55
N ASN A 22 15.23 -13.31 1.78
CA ASN A 22 16.40 -14.04 2.28
C ASN A 22 16.08 -15.50 2.65
N HIS A 23 14.84 -15.80 3.08
CA HIS A 23 14.47 -17.12 3.61
C HIS A 23 13.50 -17.90 2.73
N TYR A 24 12.93 -17.28 1.70
CA TYR A 24 12.04 -17.97 0.76
C TYR A 24 12.83 -18.97 -0.10
N PRO A 25 12.30 -20.18 -0.39
CA PRO A 25 13.07 -21.24 -1.07
C PRO A 25 13.55 -20.92 -2.49
N GLY A 26 12.97 -19.90 -3.14
CA GLY A 26 13.29 -19.52 -4.51
C GLY A 26 13.43 -18.01 -4.69
N PRO A 27 13.58 -17.52 -5.94
CA PRO A 27 13.57 -16.10 -6.23
C PRO A 27 12.22 -15.50 -5.84
N LEU A 28 12.25 -14.43 -5.04
CA LEU A 28 11.06 -13.72 -4.60
C LEU A 28 11.23 -12.23 -4.89
N MET A 29 10.46 -11.70 -5.83
CA MET A 29 10.62 -10.32 -6.31
C MET A 29 9.80 -9.35 -5.45
N LEU A 30 10.45 -8.35 -4.86
CA LEU A 30 9.76 -7.27 -4.15
C LEU A 30 9.36 -6.15 -5.11
N THR A 31 8.08 -5.77 -5.07
CA THR A 31 7.53 -4.57 -5.71
C THR A 31 6.47 -3.92 -4.82
N GLY A 32 5.90 -2.80 -5.25
CA GLY A 32 4.91 -2.01 -4.50
C GLY A 32 5.06 -0.53 -4.80
N ILE A 33 4.30 0.29 -4.10
CA ILE A 33 4.24 1.74 -4.35
C ILE A 33 5.60 2.43 -4.29
N ASP A 34 6.48 2.03 -3.38
CA ASP A 34 7.82 2.60 -3.24
C ASP A 34 8.68 2.38 -4.49
N GLU A 35 8.52 1.25 -5.18
CA GLU A 35 9.26 0.99 -6.42
C GLU A 35 8.67 1.78 -7.59
N PHE A 36 7.35 2.02 -7.60
CA PHE A 36 6.73 2.91 -8.57
C PHE A 36 7.19 4.37 -8.37
N PHE A 37 7.37 4.84 -7.14
CA PHE A 37 7.93 6.17 -6.87
C PHE A 37 9.31 6.34 -7.50
N LYS A 38 10.19 5.33 -7.38
CA LYS A 38 11.55 5.39 -7.94
C LYS A 38 11.59 5.41 -9.47
N MET A 39 10.54 4.96 -10.15
CA MET A 39 10.44 5.03 -11.61
C MET A 39 10.08 6.44 -12.11
N MET A 40 9.49 7.28 -11.26
CA MET A 40 9.01 8.60 -11.68
C MET A 40 10.15 9.63 -11.70
N PRO A 41 10.09 10.62 -12.60
CA PRO A 41 10.98 11.78 -12.51
C PRO A 41 10.76 12.50 -11.19
N SER A 42 11.85 12.78 -10.46
CA SER A 42 11.81 13.32 -9.08
C SER A 42 10.99 14.60 -8.93
N LYS A 43 10.91 15.46 -9.96
CA LYS A 43 10.09 16.68 -9.94
C LYS A 43 8.59 16.42 -9.73
N TYR A 44 8.11 15.20 -10.00
CA TYR A 44 6.72 14.79 -9.81
C TYR A 44 6.45 14.15 -8.45
N ILE A 45 7.43 14.15 -7.53
CA ILE A 45 7.29 13.60 -6.18
C ILE A 45 7.76 14.62 -5.15
N GLY A 46 6.91 14.97 -4.18
CA GLY A 46 7.31 15.80 -3.03
C GLY A 46 6.29 16.86 -2.62
N MET A 47 6.73 17.90 -1.94
CA MET A 47 5.89 18.97 -1.36
C MET A 47 5.94 20.29 -2.16
N ASN A 48 6.05 20.23 -3.49
CA ASN A 48 6.17 21.43 -4.33
C ASN A 48 5.08 21.44 -5.42
N ASP A 49 4.78 22.61 -6.00
CA ASP A 49 3.74 22.70 -7.03
C ASP A 49 4.02 21.81 -8.26
N GLY A 50 5.29 21.55 -8.58
CA GLY A 50 5.69 20.66 -9.66
C GLY A 50 5.31 19.19 -9.42
N SER A 51 5.10 18.78 -8.16
CA SER A 51 4.68 17.42 -7.82
C SER A 51 3.17 17.20 -7.91
N LYS A 52 2.35 18.25 -8.02
CA LYS A 52 0.88 18.15 -8.08
C LYS A 52 0.34 17.18 -9.15
N PRO A 53 0.94 17.06 -10.35
CA PRO A 53 0.52 16.04 -11.31
C PRO A 53 0.86 14.61 -10.86
N GLY A 54 1.92 14.42 -10.06
CA GLY A 54 2.39 13.13 -9.55
C GLY A 54 1.98 12.88 -8.10
N PHE A 55 2.92 12.38 -7.28
CA PHE A 55 2.71 12.14 -5.85
C PHE A 55 3.12 13.35 -5.06
N TYR A 56 2.13 14.06 -4.53
CA TYR A 56 2.39 15.26 -3.74
C TYR A 56 1.95 15.08 -2.29
N PHE A 57 2.65 15.78 -1.42
CA PHE A 57 2.46 15.69 0.01
C PHE A 57 2.09 17.07 0.55
N GLU A 58 1.08 17.13 1.40
CA GLU A 58 0.59 18.37 2.01
C GLU A 58 0.54 18.21 3.52
N GLU A 59 1.05 19.20 4.22
CA GLU A 59 1.00 19.28 5.68
C GLU A 59 -0.38 19.78 6.12
N ASP A 60 -0.89 19.23 7.21
CA ASP A 60 -2.12 19.68 7.86
C ASP A 60 -2.05 19.40 9.37
N VAL A 61 -3.09 19.77 10.12
CA VAL A 61 -3.20 19.56 11.57
C VAL A 61 -4.59 19.07 11.90
N ASP A 62 -4.68 17.92 12.59
CA ASP A 62 -5.91 17.45 13.20
C ASP A 62 -5.89 17.59 14.73
N ASN A 63 -6.87 17.02 15.42
CA ASN A 63 -6.98 17.11 16.88
C ASN A 63 -5.78 16.50 17.63
N ASP A 64 -5.03 15.61 17.00
CA ASP A 64 -3.89 14.91 17.59
C ASP A 64 -2.54 15.49 17.14
N GLY A 65 -2.56 16.61 16.38
CA GLY A 65 -1.38 17.37 15.98
C GLY A 65 -1.10 17.33 14.47
N PRO A 66 0.16 17.56 14.04
CA PRO A 66 0.50 17.62 12.63
C PRO A 66 0.32 16.27 11.93
N ILE A 67 -0.03 16.32 10.65
CA ILE A 67 -0.14 15.20 9.71
C ILE A 67 0.42 15.60 8.36
N VAL A 68 0.79 14.60 7.57
CA VAL A 68 1.13 14.77 6.15
C VAL A 68 0.27 13.83 5.32
N TYR A 69 -0.58 14.40 4.48
CA TYR A 69 -1.36 13.65 3.50
C TYR A 69 -0.56 13.42 2.23
N MET A 70 -0.67 12.22 1.67
CA MET A 70 -0.23 11.95 0.31
C MET A 70 -1.43 12.03 -0.63
N HIS A 71 -1.23 12.71 -1.75
CA HIS A 71 -2.19 12.83 -2.82
C HIS A 71 -1.61 12.28 -4.11
N ALA A 72 -2.51 11.82 -4.98
CA ALA A 72 -2.18 11.34 -6.31
C ALA A 72 -2.83 12.27 -7.35
N GLY A 73 -2.01 13.04 -8.06
CA GLY A 73 -2.42 13.77 -9.27
C GLY A 73 -2.64 12.84 -10.47
N GLU A 74 -3.04 13.40 -11.61
CA GLU A 74 -3.39 12.63 -12.81
C GLU A 74 -2.28 11.68 -13.28
N TYR A 75 -1.02 12.13 -13.28
CA TYR A 75 0.13 11.32 -13.67
C TYR A 75 0.41 10.19 -12.67
N ALA A 76 0.32 10.47 -11.37
CA ALA A 76 0.42 9.45 -10.32
C ALA A 76 -0.70 8.40 -10.43
N ARG A 77 -1.94 8.80 -10.67
CA ARG A 77 -3.08 7.88 -10.84
C ARG A 77 -2.89 6.96 -12.04
N LYS A 78 -2.34 7.47 -13.15
CA LYS A 78 -1.97 6.64 -14.31
C LYS A 78 -0.95 5.56 -13.92
N LEU A 79 0.08 5.90 -13.14
CA LEU A 79 1.04 4.91 -12.67
C LEU A 79 0.44 3.91 -11.68
N TYR A 80 -0.32 4.38 -10.68
CA TYR A 80 -1.04 3.52 -9.73
C TYR A 80 -1.93 2.49 -10.46
N SER A 81 -2.60 2.93 -11.53
CA SER A 81 -3.45 2.06 -12.36
C SER A 81 -2.72 0.92 -13.05
N ALA A 82 -1.45 1.16 -13.43
CA ALA A 82 -0.63 0.21 -14.15
C ALA A 82 0.04 -0.79 -13.21
N GLY A 83 0.25 -0.41 -11.94
CA GLY A 83 0.96 -1.20 -10.93
C GLY A 83 0.49 -2.66 -10.84
N PRO A 84 -0.81 -2.92 -10.56
CA PRO A 84 -1.34 -4.28 -10.51
C PRO A 84 -1.09 -5.11 -11.78
N TYR A 85 -1.12 -4.48 -12.96
CA TYR A 85 -0.87 -5.14 -14.24
C TYR A 85 0.62 -5.41 -14.48
N GLY A 86 1.51 -4.57 -13.96
CA GLY A 86 2.95 -4.85 -13.90
C GLY A 86 3.23 -6.09 -13.05
N VAL A 87 2.57 -6.20 -11.89
CA VAL A 87 2.68 -7.40 -11.04
C VAL A 87 2.10 -8.64 -11.76
N ARG A 88 0.97 -8.48 -12.45
CA ARG A 88 0.37 -9.53 -13.26
C ARG A 88 1.33 -10.06 -14.32
N MET A 89 2.05 -9.19 -15.03
CA MET A 89 3.04 -9.58 -16.03
C MET A 89 4.14 -10.46 -15.42
N LEU A 90 4.66 -10.09 -14.25
CA LEU A 90 5.67 -10.89 -13.53
C LEU A 90 5.12 -12.26 -13.13
N ALA A 91 3.90 -12.31 -12.61
CA ALA A 91 3.23 -13.53 -12.18
C ALA A 91 2.91 -14.47 -13.35
N ASP A 92 2.42 -13.94 -14.48
CA ASP A 92 2.17 -14.71 -15.71
C ASP A 92 3.45 -15.34 -16.28
N ALA A 93 4.59 -14.68 -16.11
CA ALA A 93 5.91 -15.22 -16.46
C ALA A 93 6.45 -16.24 -15.44
N GLY A 94 5.67 -16.60 -14.41
CA GLY A 94 6.03 -17.63 -13.42
C GLY A 94 6.87 -17.13 -12.25
N ASN A 95 7.02 -15.81 -12.06
CA ASN A 95 7.77 -15.28 -10.92
C ASN A 95 6.93 -15.26 -9.65
N ASP A 96 7.58 -15.52 -8.52
CA ASP A 96 7.00 -15.26 -7.21
C ASP A 96 7.23 -13.80 -6.80
N VAL A 97 6.18 -13.14 -6.32
CA VAL A 97 6.17 -11.68 -6.11
C VAL A 97 5.67 -11.32 -4.71
N ILE A 98 6.35 -10.39 -4.04
CA ILE A 98 5.84 -9.66 -2.87
C ILE A 98 5.33 -8.30 -3.33
N ILE A 99 4.12 -7.96 -2.91
CA ILE A 99 3.51 -6.64 -3.08
C ILE A 99 3.56 -5.96 -1.71
N ASP A 100 4.36 -4.90 -1.57
CA ASP A 100 4.46 -4.06 -0.37
C ASP A 100 3.63 -2.78 -0.56
N GLU A 101 2.42 -2.76 0.00
CA GLU A 101 1.44 -1.71 -0.29
C GLU A 101 0.85 -1.04 0.94
N VAL A 102 0.39 0.18 0.70
CA VAL A 102 -0.43 0.96 1.64
C VAL A 102 -1.74 1.27 0.94
N LEU A 103 -2.77 0.47 1.19
CA LEU A 103 -4.08 0.59 0.53
C LEU A 103 -4.87 1.83 0.97
N VAL A 104 -4.40 3.02 0.61
CA VAL A 104 -5.04 4.31 0.93
C VAL A 104 -6.29 4.58 0.07
N GLY A 105 -6.49 3.85 -1.03
CA GLY A 105 -7.73 3.82 -1.80
C GLY A 105 -8.73 2.77 -1.30
N GLY A 106 -8.43 2.07 -0.19
CA GLY A 106 -9.33 1.14 0.49
C GLY A 106 -9.82 0.00 -0.39
N ARG A 107 -11.13 -0.30 -0.32
CA ARG A 107 -11.74 -1.42 -1.06
C ARG A 107 -11.58 -1.31 -2.57
N LYS A 108 -11.75 -0.10 -3.13
CA LYS A 108 -11.70 0.09 -4.57
C LYS A 108 -10.30 -0.21 -5.14
N GLU A 109 -9.25 0.21 -4.44
CA GLU A 109 -7.85 -0.12 -4.79
C GLU A 109 -7.57 -1.62 -4.67
N LEU A 110 -8.06 -2.25 -3.60
CA LEU A 110 -7.92 -3.70 -3.42
C LEU A 110 -8.61 -4.48 -4.55
N ASP A 111 -9.82 -4.09 -4.94
CA ASP A 111 -10.56 -4.77 -6.01
C ASP A 111 -9.84 -4.69 -7.36
N TRP A 112 -9.00 -3.68 -7.61
CA TRP A 112 -8.15 -3.66 -8.79
C TRP A 112 -7.05 -4.69 -8.77
N TYR A 113 -6.36 -4.82 -7.64
CA TYR A 113 -5.37 -5.87 -7.46
C TYR A 113 -6.02 -7.24 -7.63
N ARG A 114 -7.23 -7.44 -7.07
CA ARG A 114 -8.01 -8.67 -7.26
C ARG A 114 -8.39 -8.91 -8.72
N HIS A 115 -8.83 -7.88 -9.43
CA HIS A 115 -9.18 -7.98 -10.84
C HIS A 115 -7.98 -8.34 -11.72
N ALA A 116 -6.85 -7.63 -11.55
CA ALA A 116 -5.64 -7.80 -12.36
C ALA A 116 -4.98 -9.16 -12.07
N LEU A 117 -4.93 -9.56 -10.80
CA LEU A 117 -4.26 -10.77 -10.34
C LEU A 117 -5.19 -12.00 -10.29
N ARG A 118 -6.40 -11.91 -10.86
CA ARG A 118 -7.33 -13.05 -10.94
C ARG A 118 -6.66 -14.26 -11.59
N GLY A 119 -6.90 -15.43 -11.00
CA GLY A 119 -6.31 -16.70 -11.45
C GLY A 119 -4.91 -16.98 -10.89
N HIS A 120 -4.27 -16.02 -10.21
CA HIS A 120 -3.03 -16.25 -9.49
C HIS A 120 -3.27 -16.62 -8.03
N LYS A 121 -2.45 -17.53 -7.51
CA LYS A 121 -2.43 -17.86 -6.07
C LYS A 121 -1.74 -16.72 -5.32
N GLY A 122 -2.42 -16.08 -4.37
CA GLY A 122 -1.81 -15.03 -3.58
C GLY A 122 -2.38 -14.87 -2.17
N TYR A 123 -1.50 -14.64 -1.21
CA TYR A 123 -1.80 -14.49 0.21
C TYR A 123 -1.91 -13.02 0.59
N PHE A 124 -3.01 -12.63 1.24
CA PHE A 124 -3.21 -11.26 1.72
C PHE A 124 -2.94 -11.15 3.21
N ILE A 125 -1.97 -10.32 3.56
CA ILE A 125 -1.38 -10.30 4.89
C ILE A 125 -1.42 -8.87 5.43
N SER A 126 -1.99 -8.70 6.62
CA SER A 126 -1.91 -7.43 7.34
C SER A 126 -0.60 -7.35 8.12
N VAL A 127 0.03 -6.18 8.05
CA VAL A 127 1.20 -5.83 8.85
C VAL A 127 0.82 -4.70 9.78
N ASN A 128 0.38 -5.08 10.97
CA ASN A 128 -0.06 -4.18 12.03
C ASN A 128 1.13 -3.69 12.86
N CYS A 129 1.05 -2.47 13.35
CA CYS A 129 1.98 -1.89 14.31
C CYS A 129 1.27 -0.80 15.10
N SER A 130 1.55 -0.65 16.40
CA SER A 130 0.92 0.39 17.19
C SER A 130 1.28 1.78 16.66
N LEU A 131 0.38 2.75 16.84
CA LEU A 131 0.61 4.12 16.38
C LEU A 131 1.86 4.72 17.04
N GLU A 132 2.05 4.46 18.34
CA GLU A 132 3.19 4.95 19.11
C GLU A 132 4.51 4.43 18.52
N GLU A 133 4.56 3.14 18.20
CA GLU A 133 5.75 2.52 17.64
C GLU A 133 6.01 2.97 16.20
N VAL A 134 4.97 3.14 15.39
CA VAL A 134 5.09 3.70 14.03
C VAL A 134 5.64 5.13 14.09
N GLN A 135 5.10 6.00 14.95
CA GLN A 135 5.58 7.37 15.11
C GLN A 135 7.02 7.42 15.61
N ARG A 136 7.39 6.53 16.55
CA ARG A 136 8.78 6.39 17.01
C ARG A 136 9.72 6.00 15.87
N ARG A 137 9.29 5.09 14.98
CA ARG A 137 10.06 4.66 13.79
C ARG A 137 10.15 5.74 12.72
N GLU A 138 9.09 6.52 12.50
CA GLU A 138 9.09 7.60 11.51
C GLU A 138 10.10 8.70 11.86
N LYS A 139 10.22 9.09 13.14
CA LYS A 139 11.23 10.06 13.61
C LYS A 139 12.68 9.65 13.31
N GLY A 140 12.94 8.35 13.16
CA GLY A 140 14.26 7.83 12.81
C GLY A 140 14.55 7.76 11.30
N ARG A 141 13.59 8.13 10.44
CA ARG A 141 13.71 7.99 8.97
C ARG A 141 14.05 9.31 8.31
N LEU A 142 15.29 9.43 7.82
CA LEU A 142 15.79 10.62 7.13
C LEU A 142 15.15 10.88 5.75
N ASN A 143 14.55 9.86 5.12
CA ASN A 143 14.10 9.93 3.72
C ASN A 143 12.57 9.98 3.55
N ARG A 144 11.80 10.28 4.60
CA ARG A 144 10.34 10.39 4.52
C ARG A 144 9.81 11.54 5.33
N PHE A 145 8.62 12.00 4.94
CA PHE A 145 7.86 13.01 5.68
C PHE A 145 7.43 12.44 7.04
N GLU A 146 7.80 13.11 8.12
CA GLU A 146 7.27 12.82 9.45
C GLU A 146 5.75 13.00 9.46
N ASN A 147 5.05 12.30 10.36
CA ASN A 147 3.59 12.37 10.53
C ASN A 147 2.77 11.84 9.34
N HIS A 148 3.40 11.11 8.41
CA HIS A 148 2.72 10.57 7.24
C HIS A 148 1.93 9.28 7.52
N ALA A 149 2.39 8.43 8.45
CA ALA A 149 1.70 7.17 8.72
C ALA A 149 0.38 7.33 9.47
N ARG A 150 0.27 8.31 10.36
CA ARG A 150 -0.89 8.51 11.23
C ARG A 150 -2.23 8.62 10.48
N PRO A 151 -2.39 9.45 9.43
CA PRO A 151 -3.65 9.51 8.67
C PRO A 151 -4.02 8.19 7.98
N GLN A 152 -3.07 7.27 7.77
CA GLN A 152 -3.31 6.00 7.08
C GLN A 152 -4.00 4.96 7.97
N PHE A 153 -3.87 5.04 9.29
CA PHE A 153 -4.43 4.07 10.25
C PHE A 153 -5.94 3.88 10.11
N LYS A 154 -6.66 4.95 9.74
CA LYS A 154 -8.13 4.92 9.60
C LYS A 154 -8.60 4.23 8.31
N ILE A 155 -7.71 4.09 7.31
CA ILE A 155 -8.09 3.73 5.94
C ILE A 155 -7.44 2.40 5.51
N VAL A 156 -6.18 2.17 5.86
CA VAL A 156 -5.35 1.11 5.25
C VAL A 156 -5.92 -0.31 5.45
N HIS A 157 -6.58 -0.57 6.57
CA HIS A 157 -7.24 -1.84 6.89
C HIS A 157 -8.77 -1.79 6.66
N ASN A 158 -9.32 -0.63 6.28
CA ASN A 158 -10.76 -0.42 6.10
C ASN A 158 -11.23 -0.70 4.65
N HIS A 159 -10.92 -1.90 4.15
CA HIS A 159 -11.33 -2.35 2.82
C HIS A 159 -12.45 -3.41 2.86
N GLY A 160 -12.89 -3.86 4.05
CA GLY A 160 -14.04 -4.75 4.19
C GLY A 160 -13.85 -6.18 3.65
N LEU A 161 -12.61 -6.65 3.54
CA LEU A 161 -12.28 -8.05 3.23
C LEU A 161 -11.37 -8.61 4.32
N PRO A 162 -11.47 -9.91 4.66
CA PRO A 162 -10.57 -10.51 5.63
C PRO A 162 -9.16 -10.66 5.07
N TYR A 163 -8.16 -10.60 5.94
CA TYR A 163 -6.82 -11.05 5.64
C TYR A 163 -6.72 -12.57 5.75
N ASP A 164 -5.82 -13.18 4.98
CA ASP A 164 -5.46 -14.58 5.13
C ASP A 164 -4.58 -14.80 6.37
N PHE A 165 -3.75 -13.80 6.73
CA PHE A 165 -2.91 -13.80 7.93
C PHE A 165 -2.68 -12.39 8.45
N GLU A 166 -2.43 -12.27 9.75
CA GLU A 166 -2.14 -10.99 10.40
C GLU A 166 -0.87 -11.10 11.23
N VAL A 167 0.07 -10.18 11.00
CA VAL A 167 1.30 -10.08 11.80
C VAL A 167 1.36 -8.71 12.47
N ASN A 168 1.73 -8.70 13.75
CA ASN A 168 1.88 -7.47 14.53
C ASN A 168 3.36 -7.25 14.87
N THR A 169 3.94 -6.16 14.36
CA THR A 169 5.37 -5.84 14.51
C THR A 169 5.69 -4.93 15.70
N THR A 170 4.72 -4.63 16.57
CA THR A 170 4.89 -3.68 17.69
C THR A 170 5.98 -4.16 18.65
N ASN A 171 5.91 -5.44 19.04
CA ASN A 171 6.74 -6.00 20.13
C ASN A 171 7.56 -7.22 19.69
N ILE A 172 7.73 -7.42 18.38
CA ILE A 172 8.55 -8.51 17.84
C ILE A 172 9.55 -7.96 16.83
N SER A 173 10.65 -8.69 16.66
CA SER A 173 11.64 -8.36 15.65
C SER A 173 11.10 -8.62 14.24
N ILE A 174 11.71 -7.99 13.24
CA ILE A 174 11.33 -8.16 11.84
C ILE A 174 11.57 -9.61 11.40
N GLU A 175 12.63 -10.25 11.87
CA GLU A 175 12.97 -11.64 11.58
C GLU A 175 11.87 -12.58 12.09
N LYS A 176 11.37 -12.33 13.31
CA LYS A 176 10.25 -13.10 13.86
C LYS A 176 8.96 -12.88 13.08
N ALA A 177 8.67 -11.64 12.70
CA ALA A 177 7.49 -11.31 11.89
C ALA A 177 7.55 -11.97 10.50
N ALA A 178 8.70 -11.89 9.82
CA ALA A 178 8.92 -12.52 8.53
C ALA A 178 8.83 -14.03 8.61
N LYS A 179 9.38 -14.65 9.66
CA LYS A 179 9.24 -16.08 9.90
C LYS A 179 7.77 -16.50 10.03
N GLN A 180 6.97 -15.77 10.82
CA GLN A 180 5.54 -16.05 10.97
C GLN A 180 4.79 -16.00 9.64
N VAL A 181 5.07 -14.97 8.83
CA VAL A 181 4.49 -14.83 7.49
C VAL A 181 4.92 -15.98 6.58
N LEU A 182 6.20 -16.33 6.58
CA LEU A 182 6.74 -17.40 5.74
C LEU A 182 6.18 -18.78 6.13
N ASP A 183 6.13 -19.09 7.43
CA ASP A 183 5.55 -20.33 7.96
C ASP A 183 4.09 -20.47 7.51
N PHE A 184 3.32 -19.38 7.56
CA PHE A 184 1.93 -19.35 7.09
C PHE A 184 1.83 -19.59 5.58
N VAL A 185 2.61 -18.88 4.76
CA VAL A 185 2.60 -19.02 3.30
C VAL A 185 3.00 -20.44 2.86
N LEU A 186 3.99 -21.03 3.51
CA LEU A 186 4.50 -22.37 3.20
C LEU A 186 3.64 -23.50 3.79
N SER A 187 2.75 -23.21 4.75
CA SER A 187 1.81 -24.20 5.28
C SER A 187 0.85 -24.75 4.21
N GLY A 188 0.72 -24.07 3.08
CA GLY A 188 -0.20 -24.45 2.01
C GLY A 188 -1.65 -24.10 2.31
N ALA A 189 -1.92 -23.28 3.34
CA ALA A 189 -3.23 -22.70 3.58
C ALA A 189 -3.81 -22.11 2.29
N GLU A 190 -5.11 -22.30 2.06
CA GLU A 190 -5.73 -21.90 0.81
C GLU A 190 -6.05 -20.39 0.83
N PRO A 191 -5.42 -19.57 -0.02
CA PRO A 191 -5.65 -18.13 -0.01
C PRO A 191 -7.01 -17.75 -0.57
N LYS A 192 -7.56 -16.63 -0.09
CA LYS A 192 -8.92 -16.18 -0.43
C LYS A 192 -8.97 -14.88 -1.21
N VAL A 193 -7.96 -14.00 -1.10
CA VAL A 193 -8.07 -12.62 -1.59
C VAL A 193 -8.32 -12.49 -3.10
N PHE A 194 -7.66 -13.29 -3.93
CA PHE A 194 -7.77 -13.22 -5.40
C PHE A 194 -8.78 -14.22 -5.98
N LYS A 195 -9.59 -14.83 -5.11
CA LYS A 195 -10.71 -15.67 -5.52
C LYS A 195 -12.00 -14.84 -5.60
N GLY A 196 -12.83 -15.18 -6.59
CA GLY A 196 -14.12 -14.55 -6.82
C GLY A 196 -14.09 -13.40 -7.84
N GLU A 197 -15.27 -12.97 -8.26
CA GLU A 197 -15.45 -11.81 -9.14
C GLU A 197 -15.22 -10.51 -8.33
N SER A 198 -14.50 -9.54 -8.91
CA SER A 198 -14.46 -8.18 -8.36
C SER A 198 -15.75 -7.47 -8.75
N GLU A 199 -16.51 -6.95 -7.78
CA GLU A 199 -17.65 -6.08 -8.07
C GLU A 199 -17.13 -4.84 -8.82
N THR A 200 -17.62 -4.65 -10.05
CA THR A 200 -17.38 -3.48 -10.92
C THR A 200 -15.93 -2.97 -10.99
N PHE A 201 -15.21 -3.34 -12.05
CA PHE A 201 -13.96 -2.66 -12.41
C PHE A 201 -14.24 -1.18 -12.70
N VAL A 202 -13.81 -0.31 -11.79
CA VAL A 202 -13.75 1.14 -12.02
C VAL A 202 -12.33 1.48 -12.44
N PRO A 203 -12.07 1.94 -13.68
CA PRO A 203 -10.73 2.32 -14.09
C PRO A 203 -10.10 3.36 -13.16
N ALA A 204 -8.79 3.30 -12.93
CA ALA A 204 -8.13 4.08 -11.91
C ALA A 204 -8.09 5.59 -12.05
N PHE A 205 -8.28 6.10 -13.26
CA PHE A 205 -8.49 7.52 -13.44
C PHE A 205 -9.83 8.00 -12.85
N LYS A 206 -10.77 7.08 -12.56
CA LYS A 206 -12.06 7.37 -11.93
C LYS A 206 -12.09 7.17 -10.41
N ILE A 207 -11.02 6.68 -9.78
CA ILE A 207 -10.96 6.67 -8.31
C ILE A 207 -10.49 8.01 -7.79
N ASN A 208 -11.31 8.57 -6.92
CA ASN A 208 -10.92 9.67 -6.08
C ASN A 208 -10.18 9.12 -4.86
N PHE A 209 -8.84 9.19 -4.87
CA PHE A 209 -8.01 8.82 -3.72
C PHE A 209 -8.20 9.74 -2.50
N ASN A 210 -8.97 10.83 -2.64
CA ASN A 210 -9.35 11.73 -1.56
C ASN A 210 -10.74 11.40 -0.97
N GLU A 211 -11.49 10.44 -1.53
CA GLU A 211 -12.84 10.08 -1.09
C GLU A 211 -12.82 9.46 0.31
N GLY A 212 -13.63 9.97 1.24
CA GLY A 212 -13.69 9.51 2.63
C GLY A 212 -12.59 10.06 3.55
N ARG A 213 -11.77 11.00 3.07
CA ARG A 213 -10.85 11.76 3.93
C ARG A 213 -11.60 12.89 4.62
N VAL A 214 -11.27 13.17 5.88
CA VAL A 214 -11.76 14.38 6.56
C VAL A 214 -11.14 15.59 5.84
N PRO A 215 -11.95 16.55 5.35
CA PRO A 215 -11.41 17.74 4.68
C PRO A 215 -10.48 18.52 5.61
N LEU A 216 -9.41 19.07 5.04
CA LEU A 216 -8.47 19.92 5.76
C LEU A 216 -9.23 21.13 6.33
N LYS A 217 -8.82 21.64 7.49
CA LYS A 217 -9.42 22.87 8.04
C LYS A 217 -9.26 24.02 7.04
N GLY A 218 -10.37 24.46 6.45
CA GLY A 218 -10.41 25.61 5.52
C GLY A 218 -10.47 25.26 4.03
N HIS A 219 -10.45 23.97 3.67
CA HIS A 219 -10.66 23.52 2.30
C HIS A 219 -11.90 22.62 2.25
N PRO A 220 -13.08 23.13 1.85
CA PRO A 220 -14.24 22.26 1.62
C PRO A 220 -13.86 21.19 0.59
N GLU A 221 -14.50 20.00 0.67
CA GLU A 221 -14.31 18.93 -0.30
C GLU A 221 -14.47 19.50 -1.73
N GLU A 222 -13.37 19.72 -2.44
CA GLU A 222 -13.45 19.97 -3.87
C GLU A 222 -13.93 18.66 -4.49
N GLU A 223 -15.19 18.65 -4.93
CA GLU A 223 -15.70 17.63 -5.83
C GLU A 223 -14.71 17.49 -6.98
N THR A 224 -13.92 16.41 -6.94
CA THR A 224 -12.99 16.12 -8.02
C THR A 224 -13.86 15.86 -9.24
N PRO A 225 -13.76 16.66 -10.32
CA PRO A 225 -14.66 16.51 -11.44
C PRO A 225 -14.50 15.09 -11.98
N VAL A 226 -15.61 14.36 -12.01
CA VAL A 226 -15.72 13.09 -12.73
C VAL A 226 -15.54 13.45 -14.20
N LEU A 227 -14.30 13.35 -14.69
CA LEU A 227 -14.02 13.44 -16.12
C LEU A 227 -14.74 12.25 -16.78
N LEU A 228 -15.80 12.58 -17.51
CA LEU A 228 -16.58 11.66 -18.36
C LEU A 228 -15.68 11.00 -19.40
#